data_AF-A0A9X1VH80-F1
#
_entry.id   AF-A0A9X1VH80-F1
#
_cell.length_a   1.000
_cell.length_b   1.000
_cell.length_c   1.000
_cell.angle_alpha   90.00
_cell.angle_beta   90.00
_cell.angle_gamma   90.00
#
_symmetry.space_group_name_H-M   'P 1'
#
loop_
_entity.id
_entity.type
_entity.pdbx_description
1 polymer ?
#
loop_
_entity_poly.entity_id
_entity_poly.type
_entity_poly.pdbx_seq_one_letter_code
_entity_poly.pdbx_strand_id
1 'polypeptide(L)'
;MLKSLLLPLFLLLATLLAVPGCAQKGPPVVYMQIFFEGPNWLAGREVLHYTPAFKGKTGELVAEGADTQEVSPMRFMQGPTRTTYGSSTSGTTVTTDKGTFVTDADGKTHQQTEEDIRKENQVEQDNMNRGLQLLEKRARLAREALTKALNEAAADGWEVVQMTATGTSGSLVYLLRKR
;
A
#
# COMPACT_ATOMS: atom_id res chain seq x y z
N MET A 1 -21.80 -17.52 -80.78
CA MET A 1 -22.55 -17.56 -79.51
C MET A 1 -21.78 -18.39 -78.45
N LEU A 2 -20.63 -17.93 -77.96
CA LEU A 2 -19.78 -18.75 -77.05
C LEU A 2 -19.14 -17.95 -75.89
N LYS A 3 -19.67 -16.77 -75.53
CA LYS A 3 -19.07 -15.88 -74.51
C LYS A 3 -19.75 -15.90 -73.13
N SER A 4 -20.85 -16.63 -72.95
CA SER A 4 -21.70 -16.49 -71.75
C SER A 4 -21.54 -17.59 -70.69
N LEU A 5 -20.64 -18.56 -70.89
CA LEU A 5 -20.50 -19.73 -70.00
C LEU A 5 -19.30 -19.66 -69.03
N LEU A 6 -18.45 -18.64 -69.14
CA LEU A 6 -17.26 -18.47 -68.28
C LEU A 6 -17.60 -17.82 -66.92
N LEU A 7 -18.68 -17.05 -66.83
CA LEU A 7 -19.09 -16.36 -65.61
C LEU A 7 -19.56 -17.30 -64.47
N PRO A 8 -20.39 -18.34 -64.71
CA PRO A 8 -20.81 -19.24 -63.62
C PRO A 8 -19.67 -20.14 -63.12
N LEU A 9 -18.69 -20.45 -63.97
CA LEU A 9 -17.54 -21.28 -63.59
C LEU A 9 -16.57 -20.53 -62.65
N PHE A 10 -16.40 -19.22 -62.87
CA PHE A 10 -15.56 -18.38 -62.01
C PHE A 10 -16.19 -18.15 -60.62
N LEU A 11 -17.53 -18.09 -60.56
CA LEU A 11 -18.26 -17.92 -59.29
C LEU A 11 -18.24 -19.19 -58.43
N LEU A 12 -18.26 -20.38 -59.06
CA LEU A 12 -18.17 -21.66 -58.35
C LEU A 12 -16.77 -21.90 -57.76
N LEU A 13 -15.72 -21.44 -58.45
CA LEU A 13 -14.33 -21.59 -57.98
C LEU A 13 -14.01 -20.69 -56.77
N ALA A 14 -14.67 -19.53 -56.67
CA ALA A 14 -14.50 -18.61 -55.54
C ALA A 14 -15.08 -19.17 -54.23
N THR A 15 -16.12 -20.00 -54.28
CA THR A 15 -16.70 -20.62 -53.07
C THR A 15 -15.90 -21.80 -52.53
N LEU A 16 -15.07 -22.44 -53.35
CA LEU A 16 -14.23 -23.58 -52.94
C LEU A 16 -12.93 -23.17 -52.25
N LEU A 17 -12.54 -21.90 -52.32
CA LEU A 17 -11.38 -21.33 -51.60
C LEU A 17 -11.76 -20.67 -50.28
N ALA A 18 -13.02 -20.79 -49.83
CA ALA A 18 -13.42 -20.47 -48.47
C ALA A 18 -12.88 -21.55 -47.51
N VAL A 19 -11.57 -21.54 -47.30
CA VAL A 19 -10.93 -22.27 -46.21
C VAL A 19 -11.59 -21.77 -44.93
N PRO A 20 -12.26 -22.63 -44.13
CA PRO A 20 -12.71 -22.21 -42.82
C PRO A 20 -11.46 -21.78 -42.08
N GLY A 21 -11.35 -20.47 -41.82
CA GLY A 21 -10.29 -19.94 -40.99
C GLY A 21 -10.39 -20.67 -39.67
N CYS A 22 -9.50 -21.64 -39.45
CA CYS A 22 -9.32 -22.26 -38.16
C CYS A 22 -9.09 -21.11 -37.19
N ALA A 23 -10.12 -20.76 -36.42
CA ALA A 23 -9.98 -19.87 -35.29
C ALA A 23 -8.89 -20.50 -34.43
N GLN A 24 -7.66 -19.98 -34.54
CA GLN A 24 -6.53 -20.43 -33.75
C GLN A 24 -6.95 -20.16 -32.32
N LYS A 25 -7.37 -21.23 -31.63
CA LYS A 25 -7.66 -21.23 -30.21
C LYS A 25 -6.31 -20.96 -29.55
N GLY A 26 -6.00 -19.67 -29.38
CA GLY A 26 -4.78 -19.22 -28.73
C GLY A 26 -4.66 -19.88 -27.36
N PRO A 27 -3.44 -19.98 -26.81
CA PRO A 27 -3.27 -20.50 -25.47
C PRO A 27 -4.19 -19.75 -24.48
N PRO A 28 -4.73 -20.46 -23.47
CA PRO A 28 -5.67 -19.86 -22.54
C PRO A 28 -4.98 -18.71 -21.78
N VAL A 29 -5.54 -17.50 -21.90
CA VAL A 29 -5.05 -16.35 -21.14
C VAL A 29 -5.37 -16.56 -19.67
N VAL A 30 -4.35 -16.50 -18.81
CA VAL A 30 -4.48 -16.61 -17.36
C VAL A 30 -4.36 -15.22 -16.75
N TYR A 31 -5.19 -14.93 -15.74
CA TYR A 31 -5.20 -13.65 -15.04
C TYR A 31 -4.75 -13.80 -13.59
N MET A 32 -4.12 -12.75 -13.07
CA MET A 32 -3.73 -12.62 -11.67
C MET A 32 -3.98 -11.20 -11.20
N GLN A 33 -4.42 -11.07 -9.95
CA GLN A 33 -4.59 -9.80 -9.27
C GLN A 33 -3.55 -9.67 -8.16
N ILE A 34 -2.93 -8.50 -8.08
CA ILE A 34 -2.11 -8.08 -6.94
C ILE A 34 -2.86 -6.94 -6.26
N PHE A 35 -3.26 -7.16 -5.01
CA PHE A 35 -3.86 -6.14 -4.15
C PHE A 35 -2.75 -5.53 -3.31
N PHE A 36 -2.64 -4.21 -3.32
CA PHE A 36 -1.70 -3.43 -2.54
C PHE A 36 -2.47 -2.56 -1.56
N GLU A 37 -2.24 -2.74 -0.26
CA GLU A 37 -2.98 -2.05 0.80
C GLU A 37 -2.63 -0.57 0.93
N GLY A 38 -1.52 -0.12 0.34
CA GLY A 38 -1.08 1.26 0.40
C GLY A 38 -0.13 1.55 1.57
N PRO A 39 0.27 2.83 1.76
CA PRO A 39 1.23 3.25 2.78
C PRO A 39 0.72 3.15 4.23
N ASN A 40 -0.61 3.06 4.43
CA ASN A 40 -1.25 3.04 5.75
C ASN A 40 -1.44 1.63 6.32
N TRP A 41 -0.67 0.65 5.84
CA TRP A 41 -0.76 -0.72 6.30
C TRP A 41 -0.31 -0.85 7.76
N LEU A 42 -0.90 -1.80 8.49
CA LEU A 42 -0.59 -2.04 9.90
C LEU A 42 0.60 -2.99 10.01
N ALA A 43 1.55 -2.67 10.90
CA ALA A 43 2.70 -3.53 11.19
C ALA A 43 2.27 -4.97 11.49
N GLY A 44 3.00 -5.93 10.93
CA GLY A 44 2.68 -7.35 11.05
C GLY A 44 1.51 -7.83 10.18
N ARG A 45 0.95 -6.98 9.30
CA ARG A 45 -0.02 -7.38 8.28
C ARG A 45 0.60 -7.41 6.89
N GLU A 46 -0.01 -8.19 6.03
CA GLU A 46 0.39 -8.28 4.62
C GLU A 46 0.13 -6.94 3.93
N VAL A 47 1.08 -6.53 3.10
CA VAL A 47 1.00 -5.31 2.27
C VAL A 47 0.52 -5.65 0.87
N LEU A 48 0.76 -6.88 0.45
CA LEU A 48 0.36 -7.43 -0.84
C LEU A 48 -0.49 -8.67 -0.64
N HIS A 49 -1.51 -8.83 -1.46
CA HIS A 49 -2.26 -10.08 -1.62
C HIS A 49 -2.32 -10.49 -3.09
N TYR A 50 -2.30 -11.79 -3.34
CA TYR A 50 -2.30 -12.39 -4.67
C TYR A 50 -3.57 -13.21 -4.90
N THR A 51 -4.18 -13.08 -6.08
CA THR A 51 -5.28 -13.94 -6.49
C THR A 51 -5.19 -14.26 -7.99
N PRO A 52 -4.91 -15.52 -8.40
CA PRO A 52 -4.55 -16.66 -7.56
C PRO A 52 -3.18 -16.49 -6.89
N ALA A 53 -2.75 -17.47 -6.10
CA ALA A 53 -1.44 -17.46 -5.44
C ALA A 53 -0.30 -17.31 -6.45
N PHE A 54 0.66 -16.44 -6.15
CA PHE A 54 1.86 -16.21 -6.96
C PHE A 54 3.06 -16.91 -6.30
N LYS A 55 3.73 -17.80 -7.04
CA LYS A 55 4.87 -18.60 -6.53
C LYS A 55 4.56 -19.31 -5.19
N GLY A 56 3.33 -19.80 -5.03
CA GLY A 56 2.87 -20.49 -3.81
C GLY A 56 2.53 -19.56 -2.63
N LYS A 57 2.58 -18.24 -2.82
CA LYS A 57 2.24 -17.24 -1.79
C LYS A 57 0.89 -16.59 -2.10
N THR A 58 0.10 -16.35 -1.06
CA THR A 58 -1.16 -15.58 -1.13
C THR A 58 -0.99 -14.12 -0.74
N GLY A 59 0.16 -13.76 -0.16
CA GLY A 59 0.49 -12.39 0.20
C GLY A 59 1.93 -12.23 0.64
N GLU A 60 2.32 -10.98 0.88
CA GLU A 60 3.65 -10.62 1.37
C GLU A 60 3.58 -9.64 2.54
N LEU A 61 4.32 -9.99 3.59
CA LEU A 61 4.65 -9.11 4.70
C LEU A 61 5.85 -8.24 4.31
N VAL A 62 5.80 -6.97 4.67
CA VAL A 62 6.98 -6.11 4.62
C VAL A 62 7.80 -6.34 5.88
N ALA A 63 9.08 -6.66 5.72
CA ALA A 63 10.01 -6.76 6.83
C ALA A 63 10.31 -5.36 7.38
N GLU A 64 9.74 -5.04 8.54
CA GLU A 64 10.09 -3.83 9.28
C GLU A 64 11.37 -4.05 10.09
N GLY A 65 12.19 -3.01 10.21
CA GLY A 65 13.25 -2.96 11.20
C GLY A 65 12.67 -2.76 12.60
N ALA A 66 13.43 -3.11 13.65
CA ALA A 66 13.01 -2.86 15.04
C ALA A 66 12.66 -1.39 15.30
N ASP A 67 13.24 -0.47 14.52
CA ASP A 67 13.00 0.98 14.57
C ASP A 67 11.64 1.42 13.98
N THR A 68 10.99 0.56 13.20
CA THR A 68 9.74 0.86 12.51
C THR A 68 8.54 0.19 13.17
N GLN A 69 8.74 -0.92 13.90
CA GLN A 69 7.66 -1.65 14.59
C GLN A 69 7.01 -0.88 15.75
N GLU A 70 7.74 0.03 16.39
CA GLU A 70 7.29 0.69 17.64
C GLU A 70 6.06 1.61 17.46
N VAL A 71 5.70 1.89 16.21
CA VAL A 71 4.72 2.89 15.86
C VAL A 71 3.46 2.22 15.35
N SER A 72 2.55 1.86 16.26
CA SER A 72 1.15 1.63 15.86
C SER A 72 0.52 2.97 15.48
N PRO A 73 -0.25 3.10 14.38
CA PRO A 73 -0.89 4.37 13.99
C PRO A 73 -1.74 5.00 15.11
N MET A 74 -2.22 4.19 16.06
CA MET A 74 -2.93 4.67 17.24
C MET A 74 -2.07 5.52 18.19
N ARG A 75 -0.73 5.42 18.17
CA ARG A 75 0.14 6.28 18.99
C ARG A 75 0.17 7.74 18.54
N PHE A 76 -0.19 8.04 17.29
CA PHE A 76 -0.25 9.43 16.81
C PHE A 76 -1.62 10.09 16.97
N MET A 77 -2.70 9.31 17.03
CA MET A 77 -4.05 9.82 17.31
C MET A 77 -4.31 9.97 18.80
N GLN A 78 -3.59 9.22 19.63
CA GLN A 78 -3.48 9.55 21.04
C GLN A 78 -2.51 10.71 21.15
N GLY A 79 -3.04 11.95 21.19
CA GLY A 79 -2.29 13.07 21.74
C GLY A 79 -1.60 12.64 23.04
N PRO A 80 -0.41 13.18 23.33
CA PRO A 80 0.66 12.53 24.10
C PRO A 80 0.14 11.64 25.23
N THR A 81 -0.10 10.36 24.94
CA THR A 81 -0.23 9.39 26.01
C THR A 81 1.18 9.12 26.47
N ARG A 82 1.55 9.72 27.61
CA ARG A 82 2.67 9.30 28.47
C ARG A 82 2.60 7.77 28.60
N THR A 83 3.25 7.06 27.69
CA THR A 83 3.47 5.63 27.75
C THR A 83 4.94 5.42 28.03
N THR A 84 5.30 5.69 29.28
CA THR A 84 6.43 5.00 29.90
C THR A 84 5.92 3.61 30.27
N TYR A 85 6.66 2.59 29.86
CA TYR A 85 6.49 1.22 30.35
C TYR A 85 6.39 1.25 31.88
N GLY A 86 5.18 1.00 32.42
CA GLY A 86 4.87 1.08 33.85
C GLY A 86 4.54 2.50 34.34
N SER A 87 3.33 2.67 34.88
CA SER A 87 2.80 3.89 35.52
C SER A 87 2.19 4.95 34.60
N SER A 88 0.88 4.81 34.37
CA SER A 88 -0.04 5.86 33.95
C SER A 88 -0.02 7.02 34.95
N THR A 89 0.91 7.96 34.78
CA THR A 89 1.04 9.13 35.66
C THR A 89 0.52 10.36 34.94
N SER A 90 -0.79 10.59 35.09
CA SER A 90 -1.49 11.81 34.68
C SER A 90 -0.91 12.98 35.50
N GLY A 91 -0.10 13.84 34.87
CA GLY A 91 0.31 15.10 35.49
C GLY A 91 -0.87 16.05 35.42
N THR A 92 -1.31 16.59 36.56
CA THR A 92 -2.41 17.56 36.59
C THR A 92 -1.85 18.94 36.27
N THR A 93 -2.26 19.51 35.14
CA THR A 93 -1.97 20.91 34.78
C THR A 93 -3.10 21.79 35.29
N VAL A 94 -2.78 22.81 36.08
CA VAL A 94 -3.77 23.76 36.60
C VAL A 94 -3.40 25.15 36.12
N THR A 95 -4.21 25.72 35.23
CA THR A 95 -4.09 27.12 34.79
C THR A 95 -4.98 28.00 35.66
N THR A 96 -4.36 28.97 36.31
CA THR A 96 -5.05 29.98 37.12
C THR A 96 -4.69 31.38 36.62
N ASP A 97 -5.36 32.39 37.15
CA ASP A 97 -5.05 33.82 36.92
C ASP A 97 -3.60 34.19 37.32
N LYS A 98 -2.94 33.32 38.11
CA LYS A 98 -1.56 33.47 38.58
C LYS A 98 -0.52 32.70 37.74
N GLY A 99 -0.96 31.98 36.70
CA GLY A 99 -0.11 31.19 35.82
C GLY A 99 -0.48 29.71 35.78
N THR A 100 0.28 28.95 34.98
CA THR A 100 0.12 27.50 34.82
C THR A 100 1.06 26.76 35.77
N PHE A 101 0.52 25.78 36.50
CA PHE A 101 1.27 24.94 37.42
C PHE A 101 1.24 23.48 36.94
N VAL A 102 2.41 22.84 36.95
CA VAL A 102 2.60 21.45 36.52
C VAL A 102 3.08 20.62 37.71
N THR A 103 2.51 19.43 37.88
CA THR A 103 2.93 18.48 38.91
C THR A 103 3.79 17.38 38.29
N ASP A 104 5.04 17.29 38.76
CA ASP A 104 6.02 16.32 38.30
C ASP A 104 5.70 14.89 38.74
N ALA A 105 6.43 13.93 38.17
CA ALA A 105 6.35 12.52 38.57
C ALA A 105 6.66 12.30 40.05
N ASP A 106 7.45 13.20 40.65
CA ASP A 106 7.81 13.20 42.07
C ASP A 106 6.72 13.85 42.96
N GLY A 107 5.59 14.25 42.38
CA GLY A 107 4.49 14.94 43.08
C GLY A 107 4.77 16.40 43.43
N LYS A 108 5.88 16.97 42.95
CA LYS A 108 6.23 18.39 43.16
C LYS A 108 5.52 19.25 42.15
N THR A 109 4.82 20.28 42.63
CA THR A 109 4.18 21.29 41.77
C THR A 109 5.13 22.46 41.57
N HIS A 110 5.42 22.80 40.32
CA HIS A 110 6.18 23.99 39.96
C HIS A 110 5.38 24.85 38.97
N GLN A 111 5.68 26.14 38.93
CA GLN A 111 5.10 27.05 37.94
C GLN A 111 5.78 26.81 36.60
N GLN A 112 4.99 26.57 35.56
CA GLN A 112 5.51 26.36 34.21
C GLN A 112 6.15 27.65 33.72
N THR A 113 7.43 27.60 33.38
CA THR A 113 8.16 28.74 32.82
C THR A 113 8.03 28.77 31.29
N GLU A 114 8.32 29.91 30.67
CA GLU A 114 8.37 29.99 29.20
C GLU A 114 9.41 29.01 28.60
N GLU A 115 10.50 28.74 29.31
CA GLU A 115 11.50 27.76 28.89
C GLU A 115 10.94 26.33 28.90
N ASP A 116 10.11 25.99 29.88
CA ASP A 116 9.48 24.67 29.98
C ASP A 116 8.47 24.48 28.84
N ILE A 117 7.66 25.50 28.55
CA ILE A 117 6.72 25.49 27.42
C ILE A 117 7.48 25.32 26.10
N ARG A 118 8.60 26.04 25.91
CA ARG A 118 9.41 25.91 24.68
C ARG A 118 10.01 24.52 24.54
N LYS A 119 10.54 23.93 25.62
CA LYS A 119 11.09 22.57 25.62
C LYS A 119 10.01 21.54 25.31
N GLU A 120 8.83 21.67 25.90
CA GLU A 120 7.70 20.76 25.66
C GLU A 120 7.25 20.82 24.19
N ASN A 121 7.05 22.03 23.66
CA ASN A 121 6.70 22.22 22.24
C ASN A 121 7.78 21.65 21.31
N GLN A 122 9.05 21.79 21.67
CA GLN A 122 10.15 21.26 20.87
C GLN A 122 10.16 19.73 20.88
N VAL A 123 9.96 19.11 22.04
CA VAL A 123 9.85 17.65 22.17
C VAL A 123 8.62 17.12 21.41
N GLU A 124 7.50 17.84 21.47
CA GLU A 124 6.30 17.49 20.70
C GLU A 124 6.58 17.57 19.18
N GLN A 125 7.21 18.64 18.72
CA GLN A 125 7.57 18.81 17.32
C GLN A 125 8.56 17.74 16.84
N ASP A 126 9.55 17.39 17.66
CA ASP A 126 10.52 16.32 17.36
C ASP A 126 9.83 14.95 17.28
N ASN A 127 8.88 14.67 18.18
CA ASN A 127 8.09 13.45 18.16
C ASN A 127 7.18 13.37 16.92
N MET A 128 6.55 14.48 16.53
CA MET A 128 5.77 14.58 15.30
C MET A 128 6.64 14.35 14.06
N ASN A 129 7.78 15.03 13.97
CA ASN A 129 8.74 14.90 12.86
C ASN A 129 9.24 13.46 12.73
N ARG A 130 9.63 12.85 13.85
CA ARG A 130 10.03 11.43 13.89
C ARG A 130 8.91 10.52 13.42
N GLY A 131 7.67 10.81 13.81
CA GLY A 131 6.50 10.07 13.37
C GLY A 131 6.29 10.12 11.86
N LEU A 132 6.38 11.30 11.27
CA LEU A 132 6.27 11.50 9.82
C LEU A 132 7.37 10.74 9.06
N GLN A 133 8.62 10.81 9.53
CA GLN A 133 9.75 10.09 8.92
C GLN A 133 9.52 8.57 8.93
N LEU A 134 8.96 8.02 9.99
CA LEU A 134 8.67 6.59 10.09
C LEU A 134 7.52 6.17 9.17
N LEU A 135 6.47 7.00 9.05
CA LEU A 135 5.40 6.77 8.08
C LEU A 135 5.93 6.80 6.64
N GLU A 136 6.80 7.75 6.31
CA GLU A 136 7.46 7.82 5.01
C GLU A 136 8.31 6.58 4.75
N LYS A 137 9.10 6.13 5.74
CA LYS A 137 9.89 4.90 5.65
C LYS A 137 9.00 3.69 5.37
N ARG A 138 7.86 3.54 6.06
CA ARG A 138 6.90 2.46 5.81
C ARG A 138 6.28 2.53 4.42
N ALA A 139 5.91 3.72 3.97
CA ALA A 139 5.39 3.93 2.62
C ALA A 139 6.42 3.52 1.56
N ARG A 140 7.70 3.83 1.79
CA ARG A 140 8.80 3.40 0.91
C ARG A 140 8.94 1.89 0.88
N LEU A 141 9.01 1.23 2.04
CA LEU A 141 9.13 -0.23 2.12
C LEU A 141 7.96 -0.96 1.44
N ALA A 142 6.73 -0.44 1.61
CA ALA A 142 5.54 -0.97 0.95
C ALA A 142 5.64 -0.88 -0.58
N ARG A 143 6.10 0.26 -1.10
CA ARG A 143 6.33 0.46 -2.55
C ARG A 143 7.46 -0.40 -3.09
N GLU A 144 8.53 -0.59 -2.32
CA GLU A 144 9.64 -1.48 -2.69
C GLU A 144 9.16 -2.93 -2.81
N ALA A 145 8.34 -3.41 -1.87
CA ALA A 145 7.73 -4.73 -1.94
C ALA A 145 6.83 -4.89 -3.18
N LEU A 146 5.96 -3.90 -3.45
CA LEU A 146 5.13 -3.91 -4.66
C LEU A 146 5.98 -3.93 -5.94
N THR A 147 7.00 -3.07 -6.02
CA THR A 147 7.91 -3.00 -7.17
C THR A 147 8.61 -4.34 -7.39
N LYS A 148 9.09 -4.96 -6.32
CA LYS A 148 9.71 -6.29 -6.38
C LYS A 148 8.72 -7.34 -6.88
N ALA A 149 7.51 -7.40 -6.35
CA ALA A 149 6.49 -8.35 -6.77
C ALA A 149 6.12 -8.18 -8.25
N LEU A 150 5.96 -6.94 -8.73
CA LEU A 150 5.69 -6.65 -10.13
C LEU A 150 6.87 -7.05 -11.04
N ASN A 151 8.11 -6.79 -10.63
CA ASN A 151 9.29 -7.19 -11.39
C ASN A 151 9.44 -8.71 -11.44
N GLU A 152 9.17 -9.42 -10.34
CA GLU A 152 9.17 -10.88 -10.31
C GLU A 152 8.07 -11.46 -11.19
N ALA A 153 6.87 -10.87 -11.17
CA ALA A 153 5.78 -11.27 -12.07
C ALA A 153 6.14 -11.03 -13.54
N ALA A 154 6.74 -9.88 -13.86
CA ALA A 154 7.20 -9.55 -15.21
C ALA A 154 8.30 -10.52 -15.69
N ALA A 155 9.25 -10.88 -14.83
CA ALA A 155 10.27 -11.88 -15.13
C ALA A 155 9.67 -13.28 -15.41
N ASP A 156 8.55 -13.59 -14.77
CA ASP A 156 7.76 -14.80 -15.01
C ASP A 156 6.82 -14.69 -16.24
N GLY A 157 6.90 -13.59 -17.00
CA GLY A 157 6.13 -13.36 -18.23
C GLY A 157 4.71 -12.82 -18.00
N TRP A 158 4.40 -12.31 -16.81
CA TRP A 158 3.14 -11.61 -16.57
C TRP A 158 3.20 -10.16 -17.04
N GLU A 159 2.14 -9.70 -17.70
CA GLU A 159 1.98 -8.34 -18.17
C GLU A 159 0.91 -7.62 -17.36
N VAL A 160 1.21 -6.43 -16.82
CA VAL A 160 0.19 -5.56 -16.22
C VAL A 160 -0.72 -5.05 -17.33
N VAL A 161 -2.03 -5.34 -17.21
CA VAL A 161 -3.05 -4.89 -18.18
C VAL A 161 -3.94 -3.79 -17.64
N GLN A 162 -4.11 -3.73 -16.32
CA GLN A 162 -4.90 -2.71 -15.67
C GLN A 162 -4.33 -2.41 -14.29
N MET A 163 -4.40 -1.14 -13.92
CA MET A 163 -4.15 -0.66 -12.56
C MET A 163 -5.37 0.15 -12.13
N THR A 164 -5.87 -0.09 -10.92
CA THR A 164 -7.02 0.63 -10.38
C THR A 164 -6.74 1.03 -8.94
N ALA A 165 -6.91 2.31 -8.62
CA ALA A 165 -6.85 2.79 -7.26
C ALA A 165 -8.13 2.44 -6.51
N THR A 166 -7.99 1.96 -5.28
CA THR A 166 -9.11 1.61 -4.40
C THR A 166 -9.06 2.50 -3.17
N GLY A 167 -10.19 3.18 -2.89
CA GLY A 167 -10.31 4.06 -1.73
C GLY A 167 -9.43 5.32 -1.77
N THR A 168 -9.30 5.97 -0.61
CA THR A 168 -8.53 7.21 -0.43
C THR A 168 -7.14 6.98 0.18
N SER A 169 -6.84 5.75 0.58
CA SER A 169 -5.62 5.34 1.30
C SER A 169 -4.41 5.08 0.40
N GLY A 170 -4.54 5.23 -0.93
CA GLY A 170 -3.48 4.89 -1.88
C GLY A 170 -3.33 3.38 -2.12
N SER A 171 -4.37 2.60 -1.81
CA SER A 171 -4.45 1.18 -2.10
C SER A 171 -4.65 0.99 -3.62
N LEU A 172 -4.04 -0.05 -4.20
CA LEU A 172 -4.04 -0.29 -5.64
C LEU A 172 -4.35 -1.76 -5.93
N VAL A 173 -5.04 -2.02 -7.03
CA VAL A 173 -5.22 -3.36 -7.59
C VAL A 173 -4.61 -3.40 -8.97
N TYR A 174 -3.69 -4.33 -9.18
CA TYR A 174 -3.08 -4.61 -10.47
C TYR A 174 -3.71 -5.88 -11.03
N LEU A 175 -4.23 -5.80 -12.25
CA LEU A 175 -4.59 -6.97 -13.03
C LEU A 175 -3.44 -7.28 -13.98
N LEU A 176 -2.93 -8.51 -13.90
CA LEU A 176 -1.89 -9.04 -14.74
C LEU A 176 -2.46 -10.16 -15.60
N ARG A 177 -1.93 -10.32 -16.81
CA ARG A 177 -2.22 -11.46 -17.69
C ARG A 177 -0.97 -12.22 -18.05
N LYS A 178 -1.10 -13.50 -18.36
CA LYS A 178 -0.08 -14.33 -18.98
C LYS A 178 -0.68 -15.06 -20.17
N ARG A 179 0.08 -15.15 -21.28
CA ARG A 179 -0.31 -15.84 -22.52
C ARG A 179 0.25 -17.25 -22.56
#